data_AF-A0ABD4DZR1-F1
#
_entry.id   AF-A0ABD4DZR1-F1
#
_cell.length_a   1.000
_cell.length_b   1.000
_cell.length_c   1.000
_cell.angle_alpha   90.00
_cell.angle_beta   90.00
_cell.angle_gamma   90.00
#
_symmetry.space_group_name_H-M   'P 1'
#
loop_
_entity.id
_entity.type
_entity.pdbx_description
1 polymer ?
#
loop_
_entity_poly.entity_id
_entity_poly.type
_entity_poly.pdbx_seq_one_letter_code
_entity_poly.pdbx_strand_id
1 'polypeptide(L)' 'MQISADIRALREKAGLTQKQIGDAIGRTQAHVSHMENHPAKKPRTSAEVVEGIKRLKRKYAKKLAS' A
#
# COMPACT_ATOMS: atom_id res chain seq x y z
N MET A 1 -9.11 -6.77 3.58
CA MET A 1 -7.93 -5.99 3.14
C MET A 1 -7.97 -4.66 3.84
N GLN A 2 -6.86 -4.22 4.43
CA GLN A 2 -6.80 -2.97 5.19
C GLN A 2 -5.68 -2.12 4.60
N ILE A 3 -6.04 -1.30 3.61
CA ILE A 3 -5.10 -0.55 2.75
C ILE A 3 -4.05 0.20 3.58
N SER A 4 -4.47 0.88 4.65
CA SER A 4 -3.55 1.62 5.52
C SER A 4 -2.49 0.72 6.17
N ALA A 5 -2.92 -0.39 6.76
CA ALA A 5 -2.04 -1.37 7.39
C ALA A 5 -1.12 -2.06 6.37
N ASP A 6 -1.65 -2.35 5.17
CA ASP A 6 -0.88 -2.94 4.09
C ASP A 6 0.21 -1.98 3.56
N ILE A 7 -0.11 -0.69 3.41
CA ILE A 7 0.86 0.34 3.05
C ILE A 7 1.94 0.44 4.13
N ARG A 8 1.55 0.53 5.41
CA ARG A 8 2.50 0.63 6.53
C ARG A 8 3.43 -0.59 6.58
N ALA A 9 2.89 -1.80 6.44
CA ALA A 9 3.71 -3.02 6.41
C ALA A 9 4.71 -3.04 5.24
N LEU A 10 4.28 -2.61 4.04
CA LEU A 10 5.17 -2.48 2.89
C LEU A 10 6.29 -1.45 3.14
N ARG A 11 6.00 -0.38 3.89
CA ARG A 11 7.03 0.60 4.26
C ARG A 11 8.02 0.04 5.28
N GLU A 12 7.50 -0.42 6.42
CA GLU A 12 8.32 -0.76 7.58
C GLU A 12 9.09 -2.06 7.38
N LYS A 13 8.44 -3.10 6.82
CA LYS A 13 9.06 -4.41 6.67
C LYS A 13 9.77 -4.58 5.33
N ALA A 14 9.17 -4.08 4.25
CA ALA A 14 9.75 -4.25 2.92
C ALA A 14 10.68 -3.10 2.52
N GLY A 15 10.71 -2.01 3.30
CA GLY A 15 11.59 -0.85 3.11
C GLY A 15 11.13 0.09 2.00
N LEU A 16 9.87 0.00 1.56
CA LEU A 16 9.39 0.86 0.49
C LEU A 16 9.09 2.28 1.00
N THR A 17 9.33 3.27 0.15
CA THR A 17 8.82 4.62 0.35
C THR A 17 7.37 4.73 -0.14
N GLN A 18 6.60 5.69 0.39
CA GLN A 18 5.25 5.98 -0.13
C GLN A 18 5.26 6.34 -1.62
N LYS A 19 6.34 6.97 -2.11
CA LYS A 19 6.53 7.27 -3.53
C LYS A 19 6.61 5.99 -4.36
N GLN A 20 7.47 5.04 -3.99
CA GLN A 20 7.59 3.76 -4.69
C GLN A 20 6.29 2.94 -4.67
N ILE A 21 5.54 3.00 -3.57
CA ILE A 21 4.20 2.38 -3.50
C ILE A 21 3.25 3.07 -4.47
N GLY A 22 3.24 4.42 -4.50
CA GLY A 22 2.42 5.22 -5.40
C GLY A 22 2.70 4.93 -6.86
N ASP A 23 3.98 4.95 -7.26
CA ASP A 23 4.42 4.63 -8.62
C ASP A 23 3.94 3.23 -9.05
N ALA A 24 3.96 2.25 -8.15
CA ALA A 24 3.51 0.88 -8.43
C ALA A 24 1.99 0.71 -8.56
N ILE A 25 1.19 1.62 -8.00
CA ILE A 25 -0.28 1.57 -8.03
C ILE A 25 -0.91 2.70 -8.87
N GLY A 26 -0.09 3.48 -9.57
CA GLY A 26 -0.54 4.60 -10.40
C GLY A 26 -1.12 5.77 -9.59
N ARG A 27 -0.58 6.04 -8.39
CA ARG A 27 -1.05 7.13 -7.51
C ARG A 27 0.12 7.99 -7.04
N THR A 28 -0.16 9.23 -6.67
CA THR A 28 0.87 10.13 -6.13
C THR A 28 1.28 9.72 -4.72
N GLN A 29 2.48 10.09 -4.30
CA GLN A 29 2.94 9.89 -2.92
C GLN A 29 1.98 10.51 -1.88
N ALA A 30 1.44 11.70 -2.17
CA ALA A 30 0.47 12.37 -1.29
C ALA A 30 -0.82 11.55 -1.12
N HIS A 31 -1.31 10.92 -2.19
CA HIS A 31 -2.47 10.03 -2.13
C HIS A 31 -2.17 8.78 -1.30
N VAL A 32 -0.97 8.19 -1.45
CA VAL A 32 -0.55 7.06 -0.59
C VAL A 32 -0.48 7.48 0.88
N SER A 33 0.06 8.66 1.18
CA SER A 33 0.08 9.21 2.54
C SER A 33 -1.32 9.42 3.11
N HIS A 34 -2.26 9.91 2.30
CA HIS A 34 -3.66 10.03 2.70
C HIS A 34 -4.27 8.67 3.04
N MET A 35 -4.10 7.66 2.18
CA MET A 35 -4.60 6.30 2.42
C MET A 35 -3.97 5.62 3.65
N GLU A 36 -2.70 5.90 3.92
CA GLU A 36 -1.99 5.36 5.09
C GLU A 36 -2.52 5.97 6.40
N ASN A 37 -2.69 7.29 6.44
CA ASN A 37 -2.99 8.02 7.67
C ASN A 37 -4.49 8.22 7.93
N HIS A 38 -5.34 8.12 6.91
CA HIS A 38 -6.79 8.32 7.01
C HIS A 38 -7.53 7.04 6.60
N PRO A 39 -7.47 5.98 7.43
CA PRO A 39 -8.15 4.73 7.13
C PRO A 39 -9.66 4.95 7.11
N ALA A 40 -10.26 4.84 5.93
CA ALA A 40 -11.72 4.85 5.80
C ALA A 40 -12.31 3.58 6.45
N LYS A 41 -13.34 3.75 7.29
CA LYS A 41 -14.15 2.63 7.83
C LYS A 41 -14.72 1.73 6.71
N LYS A 42 -15.02 2.31 5.56
CA LYS A 42 -15.41 1.63 4.32
C LYS A 42 -14.64 2.23 3.15
N PRO A 43 -13.47 1.67 2.79
CA PRO A 43 -12.67 2.20 1.68
C PRO A 43 -13.43 2.05 0.37
N ARG A 44 -13.72 3.17 -0.32
CA ARG A 44 -14.16 3.17 -1.73
C ARG A 44 -12.93 3.29 -2.62
N THR A 45 -12.00 2.35 -2.48
CA THR A 45 -10.76 2.34 -3.24
C THR A 45 -10.99 1.66 -4.58
N SER A 46 -10.37 2.15 -5.65
CA SER A 46 -10.52 1.50 -6.97
C SER A 46 -9.92 0.10 -6.96
N ALA A 47 -10.45 -0.78 -7.82
CA ALA A 47 -9.94 -2.14 -7.98
C ALA A 47 -8.45 -2.16 -8.34
N GLU A 48 -7.97 -1.16 -9.10
CA GLU A 48 -6.56 -1.00 -9.46
C GLU A 48 -5.66 -0.83 -8.25
N VAL A 49 -6.05 0.00 -7.27
CA VAL A 49 -5.27 0.20 -6.05
C VAL A 49 -5.23 -1.09 -5.23
N VAL A 50 -6.36 -1.77 -5.13
CA VAL A 50 -6.46 -3.06 -4.43
C VAL A 50 -5.53 -4.10 -5.06
N GLU A 51 -5.59 -4.27 -6.38
CA GLU A 51 -4.75 -5.24 -7.08
C GLU A 51 -3.28 -4.84 -7.09
N GLY A 52 -2.96 -3.55 -7.18
CA GLY A 52 -1.61 -3.02 -7.08
C GLY A 52 -0.97 -3.33 -5.72
N ILE A 53 -1.69 -3.06 -4.62
CA ILE A 53 -1.23 -3.40 -3.26
C ILE A 53 -1.06 -4.93 -3.12
N LYS A 54 -2.02 -5.74 -3.61
CA LYS A 54 -1.89 -7.21 -3.59
C LYS A 54 -0.66 -7.69 -4.35
N ARG A 55 -0.34 -7.07 -5.49
CA ARG A 55 0.86 -7.39 -6.28
C ARG A 55 2.14 -7.07 -5.51
N LEU A 56 2.19 -5.89 -4.86
CA LEU A 56 3.31 -5.52 -3.99
C LEU A 56 3.48 -6.50 -2.83
N LYS A 57 2.39 -6.84 -2.12
CA LYS A 57 2.45 -7.82 -1.03
C LYS A 57 2.96 -9.18 -1.47
N ARG A 58 2.55 -9.66 -2.65
CA ARG A 58 3.08 -10.90 -3.24
C ARG A 58 4.58 -10.79 -3.54
N LYS A 59 5.00 -9.68 -4.16
CA LYS A 59 6.42 -9.43 -4.49
C LYS A 59 7.31 -9.39 -3.26
N TYR A 60 6.82 -8.82 -2.15
CA TYR A 60 7.58 -8.66 -0.91
C TYR A 60 7.18 -9.65 0.20
N ALA A 61 6.48 -10.73 -0.14
CA ALA A 61 5.92 -11.67 0.84
C ALA A 61 6.94 -12.19 1.84
N LYS A 62 8.16 -12.54 1.37
CA LYS A 62 9.26 -12.99 2.24
C LYS A 62 9.63 -11.95 3.30
N LYS A 63 9.71 -10.66 2.92
CA LYS A 63 10.03 -9.57 3.85
C LYS A 63 8.87 -9.26 4.80
N LEU A 64 7.62 -9.43 4.35
CA LEU A 64 6.44 -9.19 5.18
C LEU A 64 6.22 -10.28 6.25
N ALA A 65 6.70 -11.50 5.97
CA ALA A 65 6.66 -12.65 6.88
C ALA A 65 7.85 -12.70 7.85
N SER A 66 8.86 -11.85 7.64
CA SER A 66 9.97 -11.62 8.59
C SER A 66 9.52 -10.68 9.71
#